data_AF-A0A4U0T940-F1
#
_entry.id   AF-A0A4U0T940-F1
#
_cell.length_a   1.000
_cell.length_b   1.000
_cell.length_c   1.000
_cell.angle_alpha   90.00
_cell.angle_beta   90.00
_cell.angle_gamma   90.00
#
_symmetry.space_group_name_H-M   'P 1'
#
loop_
_entity.id
_entity.type
_entity.pdbx_description
1 polymer ?
#
loop_
_entity_poly.entity_id
_entity_poly.type
_entity_poly.pdbx_seq_one_letter_code
_entity_poly.pdbx_strand_id
1 'polypeptide(L)' 'MAQHGNRSVKPRATRPNPLDAARITYIDYKDIDLLRKFISDRGKIRSRRVSRVTAQQQRQLARAIKNAREMALLPYSSAK' A
#
# COMPACT_ATOMS: atom_id res chain seq x y z
N MET A 1 31.60 25.56 -27.47
CA MET A 1 31.48 25.36 -26.01
C MET A 1 30.00 25.42 -25.62
N ALA A 2 29.29 24.30 -25.62
CA ALA A 2 27.90 24.25 -25.16
C ALA A 2 27.88 23.99 -23.65
N GLN A 3 27.47 24.99 -22.87
CA GLN A 3 27.26 24.84 -21.44
C GLN A 3 25.97 24.03 -21.21
N HIS A 4 26.11 22.75 -20.87
CA HIS A 4 24.98 21.93 -20.46
C HIS A 4 24.65 22.28 -19.01
N GLY A 5 23.67 23.18 -18.82
CA GLY A 5 23.16 23.55 -17.50
C GLY A 5 22.58 22.36 -16.77
N ASN A 6 23.21 21.97 -15.66
CA ASN A 6 22.76 20.91 -14.77
C ASN A 6 21.47 21.33 -14.05
N ARG A 7 20.31 20.97 -14.62
CA ARG A 7 19.01 21.17 -13.98
C ARG A 7 18.84 20.14 -12.87
N SER A 8 19.23 20.49 -11.65
CA SER A 8 18.95 19.72 -10.44
C SER A 8 17.43 19.69 -10.18
N VAL A 9 16.76 18.65 -10.68
CA VAL A 9 15.35 18.39 -10.39
C VAL A 9 15.22 18.12 -8.90
N LYS A 10 14.65 19.07 -8.14
CA LYS A 10 14.35 18.89 -6.72
C LYS A 10 13.46 17.65 -6.56
N PRO A 11 13.79 16.70 -5.66
CA PRO A 11 12.94 15.52 -5.46
C PRO A 11 11.57 15.98 -4.98
N ARG A 12 10.52 15.58 -5.69
CA ARG A 12 9.13 15.92 -5.35
C ARG A 12 8.84 15.34 -3.96
N ALA A 13 8.46 16.18 -3.00
CA ALA A 13 8.16 15.77 -1.64
C ALA A 13 7.18 14.57 -1.64
N THR A 14 7.68 13.41 -1.27
CA THR A 14 6.92 12.17 -1.20
C THR A 14 6.08 12.22 0.07
N ARG A 15 4.74 12.17 -0.07
CA ARG A 15 3.86 11.98 1.10
C ARG A 15 4.36 10.79 1.92
N PRO A 16 4.37 10.89 3.26
CA PRO A 16 4.92 9.86 4.13
C PRO A 16 4.15 8.54 3.97
N ASN A 17 4.86 7.44 4.19
CA ASN A 17 4.27 6.11 4.21
C ASN A 17 3.23 6.01 5.34
N PRO A 18 1.98 5.64 5.04
CA PRO A 18 0.92 5.59 6.05
C PRO A 18 1.18 4.56 7.16
N LEU A 19 1.87 3.46 6.88
CA LEU A 19 2.20 2.45 7.90
C LEU A 19 3.29 2.94 8.85
N ASP A 20 4.31 3.61 8.31
CA ASP A 20 5.40 4.17 9.12
C ASP A 20 4.90 5.35 9.96
N ALA A 21 4.02 6.19 9.39
CA ALA A 21 3.38 7.30 10.11
C ALA A 21 2.51 6.80 11.28
N ALA A 22 1.86 5.65 11.12
CA ALA A 22 1.08 5.00 12.17
C ALA A 22 1.92 4.11 13.11
N ARG A 23 3.24 4.01 12.90
CA ARG A 23 4.16 3.12 13.64
C ARG A 23 3.72 1.66 13.68
N ILE A 24 3.08 1.19 12.60
CA ILE A 24 2.61 -0.18 12.48
C ILE A 24 3.76 -1.05 11.98
N THR A 25 4.27 -1.92 12.84
CA THR A 25 5.38 -2.85 12.54
C THR A 25 4.91 -4.24 12.12
N TYR A 26 3.72 -4.65 12.57
CA TYR A 26 3.11 -5.94 12.28
C TYR A 26 1.75 -5.76 11.62
N ILE A 27 1.43 -6.63 10.66
CA ILE A 27 0.18 -6.62 9.90
C ILE A 27 -0.46 -7.99 10.04
N ASP A 28 -1.55 -8.08 10.80
CA ASP A 28 -2.35 -9.30 10.92
C ASP A 28 -3.45 -9.36 9.85
N TYR A 29 -3.87 -10.57 9.49
CA TYR A 29 -5.07 -10.79 8.67
C TYR A 29 -6.37 -10.46 9.42
N LYS A 30 -6.32 -10.42 10.76
CA LYS A 30 -7.46 -10.07 11.63
C LYS A 30 -7.76 -8.57 11.67
N ASP A 31 -6.80 -7.72 11.29
CA ASP A 31 -6.94 -6.26 11.31
C ASP A 31 -7.73 -5.75 10.09
N ILE A 32 -8.99 -6.14 9.99
CA ILE A 32 -9.85 -5.89 8.81
C ILE A 32 -9.89 -4.39 8.47
N ASP A 33 -9.97 -3.52 9.47
CA ASP A 33 -10.01 -2.07 9.26
C ASP A 33 -8.73 -1.50 8.66
N LEU A 34 -7.58 -2.07 9.01
CA LEU A 34 -6.31 -1.72 8.40
C LEU A 34 -6.28 -2.21 6.96
N LEU A 35 -6.61 -3.48 6.73
CA LEU A 35 -6.56 -4.10 5.40
C LEU A 35 -7.55 -3.47 4.43
N ARG A 36 -8.73 -3.03 4.90
CA ARG A 36 -9.73 -2.30 4.11
C ARG A 36 -9.18 -1.02 3.49
N LYS A 37 -8.26 -0.31 4.15
CA LYS A 37 -7.62 0.90 3.60
C LYS A 37 -6.73 0.61 2.39
N PHE A 38 -6.24 -0.64 2.28
CA PHE A 38 -5.33 -1.08 1.22
C PHE A 38 -6.01 -1.89 0.11
N ILE A 39 -7.34 -2.04 0.15
CA ILE A 39 -8.14 -2.58 -0.95
C ILE A 39 -8.94 -1.47 -1.64
N SER A 40 -9.33 -1.70 -2.90
CA SER A 40 -10.28 -0.87 -3.62
C SER A 40 -11.71 -1.27 -3.27
N ASP A 41 -12.67 -0.43 -3.63
CA ASP A 41 -14.09 -0.73 -3.44
C ASP A 41 -14.53 -1.99 -4.19
N ARG A 42 -13.84 -2.31 -5.29
CA ARG A 42 -14.04 -3.56 -6.04
C ARG A 42 -13.42 -4.80 -5.36
N GLY A 43 -12.81 -4.63 -4.18
CA GLY A 43 -12.11 -5.67 -3.45
C GLY A 43 -10.69 -5.94 -3.92
N LYS A 44 -10.15 -5.26 -4.93
CA LYS A 44 -8.78 -5.50 -5.45
C LYS A 44 -7.72 -4.85 -4.54
N ILE A 45 -6.55 -5.49 -4.39
CA ILE A 45 -5.44 -4.92 -3.60
C ILE A 45 -4.90 -3.67 -4.31
N ARG A 46 -4.78 -2.56 -3.59
CA ARG A 46 -4.20 -1.31 -4.13
C ARG A 46 -2.71 -1.50 -4.41
N SER A 47 -2.22 -0.86 -5.48
CA SER A 47 -0.81 -0.95 -5.86
C SER A 47 0.08 -0.19 -4.87
N ARG A 48 1.32 -0.67 -4.72
CA ARG A 48 2.36 -0.01 -3.89
C ARG A 48 2.53 1.48 -4.21
N ARG A 49 2.36 1.89 -5.47
CA ARG A 49 2.52 3.29 -5.90
C ARG A 49 1.43 4.20 -5.32
N VAL A 50 0.23 3.65 -5.14
CA VAL A 50 -0.91 4.38 -4.56
C VAL A 50 -0.83 4.38 -3.03
N SER A 51 -0.54 3.23 -2.42
CA SER A 51 -0.43 3.08 -0.96
C SER A 51 0.85 3.67 -0.37
N ARG A 52 1.91 3.84 -1.19
CA ARG A 52 3.22 4.39 -0.82
C ARG A 52 3.94 3.66 0.32
N VAL A 53 3.64 2.37 0.46
CA VAL A 53 4.31 1.48 1.41
C VAL A 53 5.62 0.96 0.83
N THR A 54 6.49 0.44 1.69
CA THR A 54 7.72 -0.24 1.25
C THR A 54 7.39 -1.54 0.51
N ALA A 55 8.35 -2.07 -0.26
CA ALA A 55 8.15 -3.35 -0.96
C ALA A 55 7.90 -4.52 0.01
N GLN A 56 8.54 -4.49 1.18
CA GLN A 56 8.35 -5.50 2.23
C GLN A 56 6.95 -5.44 2.83
N GLN A 57 6.51 -4.24 3.20
CA GLN A 57 5.15 -4.02 3.73
C GLN A 57 4.08 -4.39 2.70
N GLN A 58 4.28 -4.08 1.42
CA GLN A 58 3.34 -4.50 0.37
C GLN A 58 3.19 -6.04 0.32
N ARG A 59 4.30 -6.79 0.46
CA ARG A 59 4.25 -8.26 0.49
C ARG A 59 3.54 -8.78 1.74
N GLN A 60 3.76 -8.15 2.90
CA GLN A 60 3.07 -8.48 4.15
C GLN A 60 1.56 -8.20 4.04
N LEU A 61 1.17 -7.01 3.58
CA LEU A 61 -0.22 -6.64 3.29
C LEU A 61 -0.87 -7.63 2.33
N ALA A 62 -0.19 -7.99 1.23
CA ALA A 62 -0.75 -8.92 0.26
C ALA A 62 -0.98 -10.32 0.84
N ARG A 63 -0.10 -10.80 1.72
CA ARG A 63 -0.29 -12.08 2.44
C ARG A 63 -1.45 -11.98 3.42
N ALA A 64 -1.48 -10.95 4.26
CA ALA A 64 -2.55 -10.72 5.23
C ALA A 64 -3.92 -10.61 4.55
N ILE A 65 -4.04 -9.88 3.45
CA ILE A 65 -5.28 -9.75 2.68
C ILE A 65 -5.73 -11.09 2.08
N LYS A 66 -4.81 -11.90 1.56
CA LYS A 66 -5.14 -13.23 1.02
C LYS A 66 -5.66 -14.15 2.12
N ASN A 67 -4.96 -14.22 3.25
CA ASN A 67 -5.39 -15.00 4.40
C ASN A 67 -6.76 -14.53 4.91
N ALA A 68 -6.98 -13.22 5.02
CA ALA A 68 -8.27 -12.65 5.44
C ALA A 68 -9.42 -13.02 4.48
N ARG A 69 -9.15 -13.15 3.18
CA ARG A 69 -10.15 -13.60 2.20
C ARG A 69 -10.45 -15.09 2.29
N GLU A 70 -9.44 -15.92 2.55
CA GLU A 70 -9.62 -17.35 2.82
C GLU A 70 -10.48 -17.56 4.07
N MET A 71 -10.32 -16.70 5.08
CA MET A 71 -11.13 -16.68 6.30
C MET A 71 -12.48 -15.97 6.15
N ALA A 72 -12.89 -15.62 4.92
CA ALA A 72 -14.14 -14.89 4.63
C ALA A 72 -14.31 -13.53 5.33
N LEU A 73 -13.23 -12.93 5.86
CA LEU A 73 -13.24 -11.61 6.49
C LEU A 73 -13.24 -10.46 5.48
N LEU A 74 -12.72 -10.71 4.26
CA LEU A 74 -12.67 -9.76 3.16
C LEU A 74 -13.19 -10.37 1.85
N PRO A 75 -13.89 -9.59 1.00
CA PRO A 75 -14.36 -10.08 -0.29
C PRO A 75 -13.23 -10.21 -1.32
N TYR A 76 -13.36 -11.20 -2.22
CA TYR A 76 -12.49 -11.34 -3.39
C TYR A 76 -12.82 -10.32 -4.48
N SER A 77 -14.10 -10.06 -4.68
CA SER A 77 -14.65 -9.04 -5.56
C SER A 77 -15.92 -8.49 -4.93
N SER A 78 -16.13 -7.18 -5.02
CA SER A 78 -17.46 -6.61 -4.78
C SER A 78 -18.23 -6.73 -6.10
N ALA A 79 -19.24 -7.60 -6.11
CA ALA A 79 -20.23 -7.67 -7.17
C ALA A 79 -21.22 -6.51 -6.93
N LYS A 80 -20.85 -5.34 -7.42
CA LYS A 80 -21.79 -4.24 -7.59
C LYS A 80 -21.82 -3.88 -9.07
#